data_AF-A0A3B9SEH7-F1
#
_entry.id   AF-A0A3B9SEH7-F1
#
_cell.length_a   1.000
_cell.length_b   1.000
_cell.length_c   1.000
_cell.angle_alpha   90.00
_cell.angle_beta   90.00
_cell.angle_gamma   90.00
#
_symmetry.space_group_name_H-M   'P 1'
#
loop_
_entity.id
_entity.type
_entity.pdbx_description
1 polymer ?
#
loop_
_entity_poly.entity_id
_entity_poly.type
_entity_poly.pdbx_seq_one_letter_code
_entity_poly.pdbx_strand_id
1 'polypeptide(L)'
;MYLEEARNKLNRIAGIKFSDIFSEEQMEMIIKNKGKTGQLLELTLGLNLSSSNMDFADGELKSNKCDSNGKPLETVFIKQISSMIDDLIQQKEFKETELYSKISNILYVPVCKVGNPNNWMFLPSIHIDLNEPKYASLYSIWENDYYSICKQLVEHIENGRDGYIHTSNGRHIQVRSKDSKNNGKYHPIYSNTYGRYISNKNYAFYFKKEFVYDIQNLN
;
A
#
# COMPACT_ATOMS: atom_id res chain seq x y z
N MET A 1 0.90 -2.06 -19.30
CA MET A 1 1.62 -3.31 -18.97
C MET A 1 0.69 -4.19 -18.16
N TYR A 2 0.71 -5.51 -18.40
CA TYR A 2 0.01 -6.49 -17.57
C TYR A 2 0.89 -6.93 -16.40
N LEU A 3 0.28 -7.31 -15.28
CA LEU A 3 0.97 -7.67 -14.05
C LEU A 3 1.98 -8.81 -14.26
N GLU A 4 1.60 -9.85 -14.99
CA GLU A 4 2.48 -11.00 -15.25
C GLU A 4 3.70 -10.61 -16.10
N GLU A 5 3.58 -9.63 -17.00
CA GLU A 5 4.73 -9.08 -17.74
C GLU A 5 5.71 -8.40 -16.77
N ALA A 6 5.19 -7.60 -15.81
CA ALA A 6 5.99 -6.94 -14.79
C ALA A 6 6.69 -7.95 -13.87
N ARG A 7 5.97 -8.98 -13.42
CA ARG A 7 6.51 -10.06 -12.60
C ARG A 7 7.71 -10.74 -13.26
N ASN A 8 7.58 -11.08 -14.54
CA ASN A 8 8.65 -11.71 -15.31
C ASN A 8 9.88 -10.79 -15.44
N LYS A 9 9.68 -9.49 -15.66
CA LYS A 9 10.78 -8.51 -15.72
C LYS A 9 11.49 -8.39 -14.37
N LEU A 10 10.74 -8.24 -13.28
CA LEU A 10 11.30 -8.06 -11.94
C LEU A 10 12.04 -9.29 -11.43
N ASN A 11 11.51 -10.48 -11.65
CA ASN A 11 12.15 -11.70 -11.18
C ASN A 11 13.46 -12.01 -11.93
N ARG A 12 13.67 -11.48 -13.15
CA ARG A 12 14.95 -11.57 -13.86
C ARG A 12 16.05 -10.72 -13.24
N ILE A 13 15.69 -9.65 -12.54
CA ILE A 13 16.64 -8.73 -11.90
C ILE A 13 16.63 -8.85 -10.37
N ALA A 14 15.86 -9.80 -9.82
CA ALA A 14 15.84 -10.07 -8.40
C ALA A 14 17.21 -10.58 -7.92
N GLY A 15 17.67 -10.06 -6.79
CA GLY A 15 18.99 -10.36 -6.23
C GLY A 15 20.17 -9.65 -6.90
N ILE A 16 19.94 -8.92 -8.01
CA ILE A 16 20.97 -8.10 -8.66
C ILE A 16 21.02 -6.74 -7.94
N LYS A 17 22.24 -6.25 -7.68
CA LYS A 17 22.44 -4.96 -7.03
C LYS A 17 21.98 -3.83 -7.94
N PHE A 18 21.41 -2.80 -7.33
CA PHE A 18 20.96 -1.61 -8.04
C PHE A 18 22.10 -0.91 -8.79
N SER A 19 23.35 -0.94 -8.28
CA SER A 19 24.52 -0.41 -9.00
C SER A 19 24.81 -1.10 -10.33
N ASP A 20 24.34 -2.34 -10.50
CA ASP A 20 24.61 -3.16 -11.68
C ASP A 20 23.45 -3.06 -12.69
N ILE A 21 22.34 -2.41 -12.30
CA ILE A 21 21.12 -2.23 -13.10
C ILE A 21 20.94 -0.77 -13.52
N PHE A 22 21.24 0.17 -12.62
CA PHE A 22 20.93 1.59 -12.78
C PHE A 22 22.18 2.42 -13.01
N SER A 23 22.05 3.49 -13.80
CA SER A 23 23.12 4.47 -13.98
C SER A 23 23.39 5.26 -12.69
N GLU A 24 24.55 5.92 -12.60
CA GLU A 24 24.89 6.77 -11.45
C GLU A 24 23.85 7.87 -11.20
N GLU A 25 23.33 8.48 -12.27
CA GLU A 25 22.27 9.50 -12.18
C GLU A 25 20.98 8.92 -11.55
N GLN A 26 20.56 7.74 -12.00
CA GLN A 26 19.41 7.03 -11.43
C GLN A 26 19.66 6.68 -9.97
N MET A 27 20.88 6.23 -9.63
CA MET A 27 21.27 5.93 -8.25
C MET A 27 21.22 7.17 -7.34
N GLU A 28 21.70 8.32 -7.80
CA GLU A 28 21.59 9.57 -7.04
C GLU A 28 20.13 9.96 -6.76
N MET A 29 19.25 9.79 -7.76
CA MET A 29 17.82 10.09 -7.60
C MET A 29 17.17 9.20 -6.53
N ILE A 30 17.55 7.92 -6.46
CA ILE A 30 17.07 6.95 -5.46
C ILE A 30 17.49 7.37 -4.05
N ILE A 31 18.76 7.77 -3.90
CA ILE A 31 19.35 8.09 -2.59
C ILE A 31 18.76 9.38 -2.02
N LYS A 32 18.66 10.43 -2.85
CA LYS A 32 18.19 11.76 -2.44
C LYS A 32 16.73 11.76 -1.99
N ASN A 33 15.90 10.87 -2.53
CA ASN A 33 14.47 10.82 -2.21
C ASN A 33 14.03 9.43 -1.76
N LYS A 34 13.96 9.20 -0.44
CA LYS A 34 13.58 7.89 0.13
C LYS A 34 12.23 7.34 -0.37
N GLY A 35 11.31 8.22 -0.78
CA GLY A 35 10.01 7.86 -1.39
C GLY A 35 10.07 7.50 -2.88
N LYS A 36 11.18 7.73 -3.59
CA LYS A 36 11.34 7.47 -5.03
C LYS A 36 11.66 6.02 -5.38
N THR A 37 11.87 5.12 -4.43
CA THR A 37 12.11 3.71 -4.82
C THR A 37 10.88 3.04 -5.42
N GLY A 38 9.67 3.43 -5.02
CA GLY A 38 8.44 3.02 -5.71
C GLY A 38 8.39 3.57 -7.13
N GLN A 39 8.68 4.87 -7.30
CA GLN A 39 8.77 5.50 -8.63
C GLN A 39 9.86 4.90 -9.51
N LEU A 40 10.99 4.48 -8.94
CA LEU A 40 12.04 3.82 -9.68
C LEU A 40 11.62 2.40 -10.10
N LEU A 41 10.92 1.67 -9.24
CA LEU A 41 10.33 0.39 -9.60
C LEU A 41 9.37 0.55 -10.80
N GLU A 42 8.53 1.58 -10.77
CA GLU A 42 7.67 1.96 -11.91
C GLU A 42 8.50 2.27 -13.16
N LEU A 43 9.55 3.10 -13.05
CA LEU A 43 10.45 3.43 -14.17
C LEU A 43 11.20 2.20 -14.72
N THR A 44 11.64 1.28 -13.86
CA THR A 44 12.33 0.04 -14.23
C THR A 44 11.41 -0.86 -15.04
N LEU A 45 10.12 -0.85 -14.71
CA LEU A 45 9.09 -1.54 -15.45
C LEU A 45 8.67 -0.78 -16.72
N GLY A 46 9.12 0.45 -16.93
CA GLY A 46 8.65 1.31 -18.02
C GLY A 46 7.19 1.73 -17.84
N LEU A 47 6.69 1.75 -16.60
CA LEU A 47 5.40 2.32 -16.27
C LEU A 47 5.49 3.85 -16.35
N ASN A 48 4.47 4.46 -16.93
CA ASN A 48 4.34 5.91 -16.90
C ASN A 48 4.04 6.34 -15.47
N LEU A 49 4.81 7.30 -14.96
CA LEU A 49 4.49 8.00 -13.71
C LEU A 49 3.16 8.73 -13.91
N SER A 50 2.05 8.08 -13.55
CA SER A 50 0.71 8.61 -13.80
C SER A 50 -0.14 8.52 -12.54
N SER A 51 -1.17 9.36 -12.46
CA SER A 51 -2.16 9.31 -11.39
C SER A 51 -3.26 8.28 -11.67
N SER A 52 -2.98 7.24 -12.48
CA SER A 52 -3.95 6.21 -12.82
C SER A 52 -4.45 5.49 -11.56
N ASN A 53 -5.70 5.02 -11.61
CA ASN A 53 -6.27 4.31 -10.48
C ASN A 53 -5.69 2.90 -10.31
N MET A 54 -4.92 2.37 -11.27
CA MET A 54 -4.19 1.10 -11.17
C MET A 54 -2.81 1.25 -11.82
N ASP A 55 -1.81 0.51 -11.32
CA ASP A 55 -0.45 0.51 -11.86
C ASP A 55 -0.32 -0.37 -13.12
N PHE A 56 -1.10 -1.47 -13.19
CA PHE A 56 -1.17 -2.37 -14.32
C PHE A 56 -2.58 -2.35 -14.95
N ALA A 57 -2.69 -2.95 -16.14
CA ALA A 57 -3.98 -3.10 -16.81
C ALA A 57 -4.96 -3.99 -16.02
N ASP A 58 -4.43 -4.93 -15.23
CA ASP A 58 -5.17 -5.98 -14.53
C ASP A 58 -4.87 -6.06 -13.03
N GLY A 59 -4.03 -5.17 -12.47
CA GLY A 59 -3.61 -5.27 -11.07
C GLY A 59 -2.79 -4.08 -10.58
N GLU A 60 -2.31 -4.18 -9.36
CA GLU A 60 -1.64 -3.11 -8.63
C GLU A 60 -0.22 -3.51 -8.22
N LEU A 61 0.70 -2.56 -8.21
CA LEU A 61 2.06 -2.75 -7.73
C LEU A 61 2.16 -2.32 -6.27
N LYS A 62 2.73 -3.18 -5.43
CA LYS A 62 3.04 -2.84 -4.04
C LYS A 62 4.48 -3.18 -3.74
N SER A 63 5.22 -2.22 -3.19
CA SER A 63 6.59 -2.45 -2.74
C SER A 63 6.78 -2.05 -1.29
N ASN A 64 7.77 -2.67 -0.64
CA ASN A 64 8.05 -2.44 0.76
C ASN A 64 9.54 -2.59 1.04
N LYS A 65 10.07 -1.72 1.89
CA LYS A 65 11.42 -1.88 2.40
C LYS A 65 11.50 -3.13 3.29
N CYS A 66 12.43 -4.03 2.98
CA CYS A 66 12.75 -5.20 3.78
C CYS A 66 14.25 -5.29 4.11
N ASP A 67 14.60 -6.24 4.98
CA ASP A 67 15.99 -6.66 5.17
C ASP A 67 16.43 -7.69 4.12
N SER A 68 17.66 -8.21 4.25
CA SER A 68 18.23 -9.19 3.31
C SER A 68 17.50 -10.53 3.29
N ASN A 69 16.71 -10.85 4.32
CA ASN A 69 15.91 -12.06 4.39
C ASN A 69 14.46 -11.83 3.95
N GLY A 70 14.16 -10.64 3.41
CA GLY A 70 12.80 -10.27 3.01
C GLY A 70 11.90 -9.84 4.16
N LYS A 71 12.39 -9.75 5.41
CA LYS A 71 11.54 -9.33 6.53
C LYS A 71 11.17 -7.85 6.40
N PRO A 72 9.87 -7.50 6.47
CA PRO A 72 9.39 -6.13 6.29
C PRO A 72 9.90 -5.18 7.39
N LEU A 73 10.47 -4.05 6.98
CA LEU A 73 10.93 -3.00 7.88
C LEU A 73 9.86 -1.94 8.11
N GLU A 74 8.88 -1.82 7.24
CA GLU A 74 7.79 -0.83 7.30
C GLU A 74 6.44 -1.43 6.90
N THR A 75 5.37 -0.65 7.04
CA THR A 75 4.03 -1.02 6.54
C THR A 75 3.92 -0.70 5.04
N VAL A 76 3.03 -1.37 4.33
CA VAL A 76 2.84 -1.15 2.89
C VAL A 76 1.69 -0.17 2.68
N PHE A 77 1.93 0.95 2.01
CA PHE A 77 0.86 1.90 1.69
C PHE A 77 -0.10 1.30 0.65
N ILE A 78 -1.41 1.48 0.86
CA ILE A 78 -2.44 1.05 -0.09
C ILE A 78 -3.04 2.27 -0.79
N LYS A 79 -3.80 3.09 -0.05
CA LYS A 79 -4.53 4.24 -0.60
C LYS A 79 -4.95 5.22 0.50
N GLN A 80 -5.02 6.52 0.21
CA GLN A 80 -5.65 7.50 1.10
C GLN A 80 -7.16 7.29 1.18
N ILE A 81 -7.76 7.55 2.35
CA ILE A 81 -9.17 7.25 2.59
C ILE A 81 -10.11 8.42 2.28
N SER A 82 -9.58 9.63 2.05
CA SER A 82 -10.38 10.85 1.96
C SER A 82 -11.45 10.80 0.87
N SER A 83 -11.19 10.13 -0.26
CA SER A 83 -12.15 9.99 -1.36
C SER A 83 -13.24 8.95 -1.10
N MET A 84 -13.07 8.09 -0.11
CA MET A 84 -13.97 6.96 0.16
C MET A 84 -14.46 6.92 1.62
N ILE A 85 -14.32 8.02 2.35
CA ILE A 85 -14.61 8.03 3.79
C ILE A 85 -16.09 7.74 4.08
N ASP A 86 -17.00 8.24 3.25
CA ASP A 86 -18.42 7.96 3.38
C ASP A 86 -18.75 6.49 3.08
N ASP A 87 -18.09 5.86 2.10
CA ASP A 87 -18.20 4.41 1.86
C ASP A 87 -17.80 3.59 3.09
N LEU A 88 -16.75 4.01 3.81
CA LEU A 88 -16.31 3.36 5.05
C LEU A 88 -17.32 3.51 6.18
N ILE A 89 -17.84 4.72 6.38
CA ILE A 89 -18.83 5.01 7.43
C ILE A 89 -20.12 4.22 7.20
N GLN A 90 -20.55 4.15 5.93
CA GLN A 90 -21.75 3.43 5.53
C GLN A 90 -21.53 1.91 5.42
N GLN A 91 -20.31 1.42 5.66
CA GLN A 91 -19.94 0.02 5.56
C GLN A 91 -20.32 -0.58 4.19
N LYS A 92 -20.00 0.13 3.10
CA LYS A 92 -20.18 -0.36 1.74
C LYS A 92 -19.58 -1.77 1.59
N GLU A 93 -20.23 -2.63 0.81
CA GLU A 93 -19.78 -4.00 0.61
C GLU A 93 -18.31 -4.03 0.18
N PHE A 94 -17.47 -4.82 0.88
CA PHE A 94 -16.03 -4.84 0.69
C PHE A 94 -15.62 -4.99 -0.79
N LYS A 95 -16.25 -5.90 -1.53
CA LYS A 95 -15.97 -6.14 -2.96
C LYS A 95 -16.28 -4.96 -3.87
N GLU A 96 -17.15 -4.05 -3.46
CA GLU A 96 -17.56 -2.86 -4.22
C GLU A 96 -16.72 -1.62 -3.86
N THR A 97 -15.71 -1.76 -3.01
CA THR A 97 -14.87 -0.65 -2.55
C THR A 97 -13.68 -0.41 -3.47
N GLU A 98 -13.21 0.85 -3.51
CA GLU A 98 -11.92 1.18 -4.13
C GLU A 98 -10.74 0.47 -3.44
N LEU A 99 -10.87 0.16 -2.14
CA LEU A 99 -9.87 -0.64 -1.42
C LEU A 99 -9.73 -2.03 -2.03
N TYR A 100 -10.85 -2.75 -2.23
CA TYR A 100 -10.83 -4.07 -2.85
C TYR A 100 -10.32 -4.04 -4.28
N SER A 101 -10.74 -3.05 -5.08
CA SER A 101 -10.20 -2.86 -6.43
C SER A 101 -8.67 -2.72 -6.42
N LYS A 102 -8.10 -2.05 -5.41
CA LYS A 102 -6.66 -1.85 -5.27
C LYS A 102 -5.89 -3.06 -4.78
N ILE A 103 -6.54 -4.03 -4.13
CA ILE A 103 -5.85 -5.14 -3.46
C ILE A 103 -6.25 -6.53 -3.95
N SER A 104 -7.25 -6.64 -4.82
CA SER A 104 -7.73 -7.92 -5.34
C SER A 104 -6.72 -8.64 -6.23
N ASN A 105 -5.86 -7.91 -6.95
CA ASN A 105 -4.78 -8.47 -7.74
C ASN A 105 -3.50 -7.62 -7.58
N ILE A 106 -2.53 -8.11 -6.80
CA ILE A 106 -1.33 -7.37 -6.40
C ILE A 106 -0.07 -8.11 -6.85
N LEU A 107 0.90 -7.36 -7.39
CA LEU A 107 2.30 -7.79 -7.43
C LEU A 107 3.06 -7.14 -6.27
N TYR A 108 3.40 -7.93 -5.26
CA TYR A 108 4.19 -7.49 -4.12
C TYR A 108 5.68 -7.68 -4.41
N VAL A 109 6.46 -6.60 -4.24
CA VAL A 109 7.90 -6.56 -4.54
C VAL A 109 8.67 -6.10 -3.30
N PRO A 110 9.32 -7.01 -2.57
CA PRO A 110 10.20 -6.63 -1.47
C PRO A 110 11.47 -5.96 -2.00
N VAL A 111 11.89 -4.88 -1.35
CA VAL A 111 13.12 -4.16 -1.71
C VAL A 111 14.08 -4.18 -0.53
N CYS A 112 15.17 -4.94 -0.66
CA CYS A 112 16.22 -4.99 0.34
C CYS A 112 16.96 -3.64 0.35
N LYS A 113 16.79 -2.87 1.44
CA LYS A 113 17.48 -1.59 1.63
C LYS A 113 18.31 -1.60 2.91
N VAL A 114 19.27 -2.52 2.97
CA VAL A 114 20.23 -2.64 4.07
C VAL A 114 21.59 -2.13 3.60
N GLY A 115 22.24 -1.30 4.44
CA GLY A 115 23.58 -0.78 4.15
C GLY A 115 23.61 0.20 2.98
N ASN A 116 24.72 0.15 2.22
CA ASN A 116 25.00 1.07 1.12
C ASN A 116 23.92 0.96 0.02
N PRO A 117 23.33 2.08 -0.44
CA PRO A 117 22.36 2.10 -1.54
C PRO A 117 22.77 1.36 -2.81
N ASN A 118 24.07 1.33 -3.14
CA ASN A 118 24.59 0.59 -4.28
C ASN A 118 24.36 -0.92 -4.16
N ASN A 119 24.23 -1.44 -2.94
CA ASN A 119 23.95 -2.85 -2.67
C ASN A 119 22.45 -3.14 -2.48
N TRP A 120 21.57 -2.15 -2.63
CA TRP A 120 20.13 -2.42 -2.58
C TRP A 120 19.72 -3.29 -3.77
N MET A 121 18.66 -4.08 -3.59
CA MET A 121 18.20 -5.02 -4.61
C MET A 121 16.71 -5.30 -4.46
N PHE A 122 16.08 -5.67 -5.56
CA PHE A 122 14.76 -6.31 -5.50
C PHE A 122 14.93 -7.74 -5.01
N LEU A 123 13.96 -8.23 -4.24
CA LEU A 123 13.80 -9.65 -3.94
C LEU A 123 12.72 -10.25 -4.85
N PRO A 124 12.63 -11.59 -4.97
CA PRO A 124 11.59 -12.23 -5.75
C PRO A 124 10.19 -11.70 -5.42
N SER A 125 9.44 -11.35 -6.45
CA SER A 125 8.09 -10.81 -6.32
C SER A 125 7.07 -11.91 -6.02
N ILE A 126 6.01 -11.55 -5.28
CA ILE A 126 4.90 -12.42 -4.91
C ILE A 126 3.64 -11.88 -5.58
N HIS A 127 3.02 -12.68 -6.43
CA HIS A 127 1.75 -12.33 -7.09
C HIS A 127 0.59 -12.87 -6.26
N ILE A 128 -0.32 -11.98 -5.85
CA ILE A 128 -1.48 -12.28 -5.00
C ILE A 128 -2.74 -11.96 -5.80
N ASP A 129 -3.56 -12.97 -6.08
CA ASP A 129 -4.86 -12.83 -6.75
C ASP A 129 -5.96 -13.42 -5.87
N LEU A 130 -6.83 -12.58 -5.31
CA LEU A 130 -7.88 -13.02 -4.40
C LEU A 130 -8.94 -13.94 -5.06
N ASN A 131 -8.93 -14.10 -6.38
CA ASN A 131 -9.75 -15.08 -7.08
C ASN A 131 -9.16 -16.50 -7.00
N GLU A 132 -7.88 -16.65 -6.66
CA GLU A 132 -7.26 -17.96 -6.51
C GLU A 132 -7.60 -18.60 -5.16
N PRO A 133 -7.99 -19.90 -5.11
CA PRO A 133 -8.35 -20.58 -3.86
C PRO A 133 -7.27 -20.55 -2.78
N LYS A 134 -5.98 -20.52 -3.16
CA LYS A 134 -4.85 -20.46 -2.21
C LYS A 134 -4.82 -19.16 -1.38
N TYR A 135 -5.50 -18.11 -1.84
CA TYR A 135 -5.61 -16.82 -1.15
C TYR A 135 -6.96 -16.60 -0.47
N ALA A 136 -7.82 -17.62 -0.39
CA ALA A 136 -9.13 -17.51 0.28
C ALA A 136 -9.00 -17.07 1.75
N SER A 137 -7.96 -17.53 2.46
CA SER A 137 -7.69 -17.10 3.84
C SER A 137 -7.34 -15.60 3.93
N LEU A 138 -6.57 -15.08 2.97
CA LEU A 138 -6.27 -13.65 2.89
C LEU A 138 -7.53 -12.83 2.65
N TYR A 139 -8.37 -13.27 1.70
CA TYR A 139 -9.66 -12.63 1.44
C TYR A 139 -10.48 -12.50 2.72
N SER A 140 -10.66 -13.61 3.46
CA SER A 140 -11.42 -13.61 4.71
C SER A 140 -10.81 -12.69 5.78
N ILE A 141 -9.48 -12.64 5.90
CA ILE A 141 -8.83 -11.74 6.86
C ILE A 141 -9.07 -10.28 6.47
N TRP A 142 -8.89 -9.93 5.20
CA TRP A 142 -9.00 -8.55 4.73
C TRP A 142 -10.43 -8.01 4.76
N GLU A 143 -11.41 -8.84 4.44
CA GLU A 143 -12.82 -8.51 4.57
C GLU A 143 -13.19 -8.23 6.04
N ASN A 144 -12.75 -9.10 6.96
CA ASN A 144 -12.96 -8.89 8.39
C ASN A 144 -12.26 -7.63 8.91
N ASP A 145 -11.03 -7.38 8.48
CA ASP A 145 -10.29 -6.17 8.83
C ASP A 145 -11.02 -4.91 8.35
N TYR A 146 -11.52 -4.93 7.11
CA TYR A 146 -12.27 -3.83 6.52
C TYR A 146 -13.49 -3.47 7.38
N TYR A 147 -14.36 -4.43 7.68
CA TYR A 147 -15.56 -4.16 8.49
C TYR A 147 -15.22 -3.79 9.94
N SER A 148 -14.17 -4.37 10.52
CA SER A 148 -13.68 -4.00 11.85
C SER A 148 -13.19 -2.54 11.88
N ILE A 149 -12.44 -2.12 10.86
CA ILE A 149 -11.98 -0.74 10.71
C ILE A 149 -13.17 0.21 10.53
N CYS A 150 -14.16 -0.13 9.70
CA CYS A 150 -15.35 0.71 9.51
C CYS A 150 -16.07 0.96 10.84
N LYS A 151 -16.28 -0.09 11.64
CA LYS A 151 -16.88 0.02 12.98
C LYS A 151 -16.06 0.89 13.93
N GLN A 152 -14.74 0.74 13.93
CA GLN A 152 -13.85 1.58 14.74
C GLN A 152 -13.92 3.06 14.32
N LEU A 153 -13.99 3.36 13.02
CA LEU A 153 -14.10 4.73 12.53
C LEU A 153 -15.43 5.37 12.96
N VAL A 154 -16.55 4.66 12.84
CA VAL A 154 -17.86 5.14 13.32
C VAL A 154 -17.82 5.38 14.84
N GLU A 155 -17.29 4.43 15.61
CA GLU A 155 -17.12 4.56 17.06
C GLU A 155 -16.32 5.81 17.45
N HIS A 156 -15.23 6.11 16.73
CA HIS A 156 -14.45 7.32 16.94
C HIS A 156 -15.26 8.60 16.70
N ILE A 157 -16.10 8.61 15.66
CA ILE A 157 -16.91 9.78 15.28
C ILE A 157 -18.04 10.03 16.26
N GLU A 158 -18.71 8.96 16.72
CA GLU A 158 -19.94 9.03 17.51
C GLU A 158 -19.67 9.11 19.02
N ASN A 159 -18.67 8.36 19.50
CA ASN A 159 -18.39 8.22 20.93
C ASN A 159 -17.03 8.81 21.33
N GLY A 160 -16.22 9.25 20.37
CA GLY A 160 -14.92 9.89 20.62
C GLY A 160 -15.05 11.31 21.16
N ARG A 161 -14.11 11.70 22.03
CA ARG A 161 -14.11 13.03 22.71
C ARG A 161 -14.06 14.22 21.76
N ASP A 162 -13.37 14.07 20.62
CA ASP A 162 -13.23 15.11 19.60
C ASP A 162 -14.12 14.87 18.37
N GLY A 163 -14.86 13.75 18.35
CA GLY A 163 -15.66 13.31 17.22
C GLY A 163 -14.86 13.15 15.93
N TYR A 164 -13.54 12.93 16.00
CA TYR A 164 -12.67 12.72 14.85
C TYR A 164 -12.26 11.25 14.71
N ILE A 165 -11.96 10.84 13.48
CA ILE A 165 -11.37 9.53 13.22
C ILE A 165 -9.92 9.45 13.71
N HIS A 166 -9.58 8.30 14.27
CA HIS A 166 -8.24 7.95 14.75
C HIS A 166 -7.74 6.67 14.08
N THR A 167 -6.50 6.29 14.39
CA THR A 167 -5.90 5.05 13.88
C THR A 167 -6.77 3.85 14.24
N SER A 168 -7.16 3.07 13.22
CA SER A 168 -8.00 1.88 13.36
C SER A 168 -7.26 0.67 12.83
N ASN A 169 -7.36 -0.48 13.49
CA ASN A 169 -6.52 -1.64 13.18
C ASN A 169 -7.35 -2.91 12.95
N GLY A 170 -7.00 -3.64 11.90
CA GLY A 170 -7.25 -5.06 11.75
C GLY A 170 -5.97 -5.88 11.94
N ARG A 171 -6.03 -7.15 11.54
CA ARG A 171 -4.91 -8.09 11.55
C ARG A 171 -3.87 -7.73 10.49
N HIS A 172 -4.28 -7.60 9.24
CA HIS A 172 -3.48 -7.28 8.06
C HIS A 172 -3.63 -5.83 7.61
N ILE A 173 -4.81 -5.24 7.70
CA ILE A 173 -5.06 -3.87 7.23
C ILE A 173 -5.15 -2.93 8.44
N GLN A 174 -4.67 -1.69 8.28
CA GLN A 174 -4.91 -0.61 9.24
C GLN A 174 -5.19 0.72 8.52
N VAL A 175 -5.89 1.61 9.19
CA VAL A 175 -6.02 3.02 8.83
C VAL A 175 -5.21 3.84 9.81
N ARG A 176 -4.30 4.68 9.31
CA ARG A 176 -3.47 5.59 10.13
C ARG A 176 -3.27 6.92 9.43
N SER A 177 -2.86 7.93 10.18
CA SER A 177 -2.60 9.25 9.62
C SER A 177 -1.49 9.20 8.56
N LYS A 178 -1.76 9.74 7.38
CA LYS A 178 -0.81 9.93 6.29
C LYS A 178 -1.13 11.23 5.57
N ASP A 179 -0.40 12.26 5.97
CA ASP A 179 -0.60 13.60 5.45
C ASP A 179 0.72 14.38 5.39
N SER A 180 0.77 15.37 4.52
CA SER A 180 1.85 16.34 4.40
C SER A 180 1.25 17.73 4.38
N LYS A 181 1.94 18.70 4.99
CA LYS A 181 1.44 20.07 4.98
C LYS A 181 1.60 20.69 3.58
N ASN A 182 0.54 21.30 3.08
CA ASN A 182 0.58 22.19 1.93
C ASN A 182 0.35 23.62 2.42
N ASN A 183 1.28 24.54 2.17
CA ASN A 183 1.26 25.92 2.70
C ASN A 183 0.96 25.99 4.21
N GLY A 184 1.59 25.08 4.97
CA GLY A 184 1.44 24.99 6.43
C GLY A 184 0.17 24.30 6.93
N LYS A 185 -0.75 23.91 6.04
CA LYS A 185 -2.06 23.30 6.39
C LYS A 185 -2.09 21.80 6.06
N TYR A 186 -2.75 21.04 6.92
CA TYR A 186 -3.11 19.65 6.66
C TYR A 186 -4.37 19.55 5.78
N HIS A 187 -4.65 18.35 5.27
CA HIS A 187 -5.81 18.07 4.44
C HIS A 187 -6.88 17.39 5.30
N PRO A 188 -7.83 18.14 5.87
CA PRO A 188 -8.90 17.57 6.69
C PRO A 188 -9.84 16.69 5.84
N ILE A 189 -10.60 15.83 6.51
CA ILE A 189 -11.56 14.94 5.86
C ILE A 189 -12.97 15.36 6.24
N TYR A 190 -13.78 15.70 5.24
CA TYR A 190 -15.20 15.99 5.37
C TYR A 190 -16.02 14.74 5.06
N SER A 191 -17.00 14.42 5.88
CA SER A 191 -17.99 13.36 5.59
C SER A 191 -19.31 14.01 5.23
N ASN A 192 -19.86 13.62 4.07
CA ASN A 192 -21.20 14.04 3.68
C ASN A 192 -22.26 13.37 4.55
N THR A 193 -22.01 12.14 5.00
CA THR A 193 -22.90 11.39 5.90
C THR A 193 -23.12 12.12 7.22
N TYR A 194 -22.05 12.70 7.81
CA TYR A 194 -22.16 13.46 9.06
C TYR A 194 -22.32 14.98 8.87
N GLY A 195 -22.20 15.49 7.64
CA GLY A 195 -22.29 16.92 7.35
C GLY A 195 -21.20 17.79 7.99
N ARG A 196 -20.05 17.21 8.38
CA ARG A 196 -18.97 17.92 9.07
C ARG A 196 -17.59 17.35 8.75
N TYR A 197 -16.55 18.10 9.11
CA TYR A 197 -15.20 17.55 9.20
C TYR A 197 -15.12 16.53 10.34
N ILE A 198 -14.65 15.34 10.00
CA ILE A 198 -14.41 14.22 10.92
C ILE A 198 -12.92 13.94 11.08
N SER A 199 -12.07 14.77 10.48
CA SER A 199 -10.64 14.77 10.74
C SER A 199 -10.00 16.10 10.38
N ASN A 200 -8.94 16.47 11.09
CA ASN A 200 -8.12 17.65 10.78
C ASN A 200 -6.90 17.35 9.88
N LYS A 201 -6.69 16.09 9.50
CA LYS A 201 -5.59 15.61 8.65
C LYS A 201 -6.01 14.37 7.87
N ASN A 202 -5.24 14.03 6.84
CA ASN A 202 -5.55 12.87 6.01
C ASN A 202 -5.05 11.55 6.63
N TYR A 203 -5.71 10.47 6.23
CA TYR A 203 -5.47 9.09 6.66
C TYR A 203 -5.35 8.18 5.43
N ALA A 204 -4.70 7.04 5.60
CA ALA A 204 -4.57 6.06 4.55
C ALA A 204 -4.66 4.63 5.09
N PHE A 205 -5.10 3.73 4.21
CA PHE A 205 -4.97 2.30 4.37
C PHE A 205 -3.51 1.86 4.21
N TYR A 206 -3.10 0.95 5.08
CA TYR A 206 -1.81 0.27 5.02
C TYR A 206 -1.99 -1.21 5.27
N PHE A 207 -1.20 -2.03 4.58
CA PHE A 207 -0.91 -3.37 5.08
C PHE A 207 0.11 -3.32 6.21
N LYS A 208 -0.19 -4.04 7.27
CA LYS A 208 0.68 -4.31 8.39
C LYS A 208 1.78 -5.30 8.01
N LYS A 209 2.78 -5.48 8.88
CA LYS A 209 3.89 -6.42 8.63
C LYS A 209 3.43 -7.87 8.65
N GLU A 210 2.39 -8.16 9.44
CA GLU A 210 1.71 -9.45 9.55
C GLU A 210 1.24 -9.95 8.19
N PHE A 211 0.70 -9.07 7.33
CA PHE A 211 0.38 -9.43 5.96
C PHE A 211 1.60 -9.94 5.19
N VAL A 212 2.73 -9.23 5.28
CA VAL A 212 3.95 -9.60 4.55
C VAL A 212 4.49 -10.94 5.04
N TYR A 213 4.46 -11.20 6.35
CA TYR A 213 4.84 -12.50 6.90
C TYR A 213 3.94 -13.62 6.39
N ASP A 214 2.62 -13.40 6.37
CA ASP A 214 1.67 -14.43 5.94
C ASP A 214 1.86 -14.77 4.44
N ILE A 215 2.03 -13.77 3.55
CA ILE A 215 2.25 -14.05 2.11
C ILE A 215 3.58 -14.72 1.80
N GLN A 216 4.61 -14.50 2.63
CA GLN A 216 5.91 -15.17 2.46
C GLN A 216 5.83 -16.67 2.77
N ASN A 217 4.90 -17.08 3.63
CA ASN A 217 4.67 -18.49 3.94
C ASN A 217 3.71 -19.19 2.97
N LEU A 218 3.00 -18.43 2.12
CA LEU A 218 2.05 -18.95 1.13
C LEU A 218 2.68 -19.16 -0.26
N ASN A 219 3.91 -18.67 -0.46
CA ASN A 219 4.60 -18.65 -1.75
C ASN A 219 5.79 -19.60 -1.80
#